data_AF-A0A7C3CPW9-F1
#
_entry.id   AF-A0A7C3CPW9-F1
#
_cell.length_a   1.000
_cell.length_b   1.000
_cell.length_c   1.000
_cell.angle_alpha   90.00
_cell.angle_beta   90.00
_cell.angle_gamma   90.00
#
_symmetry.space_group_name_H-M   'P 1'
#
loop_
_entity.id
_entity.type
_entity.pdbx_description
1 polymer ?
#
loop_
_entity_poly.entity_id
_entity_poly.type
_entity_poly.pdbx_seq_one_letter_code
_entity_poly.pdbx_strand_id
1 'polypeptide(L)'
;MPRIRFLPFEVEVETAKDETVLHAAMRVGVHINASCGGAGGCNKCRVFLEEGKARGEALPEGGFKACTLIPETDLVVRVPVESYLDRRALLRTPKRRATAWLSRTEFRAIQPEPAFRRLYLELHPPDLSDNLPDLRRLKQALKEILGEEPEAEWDLLRSLPYTLREDNFRVTVGIYHHPERRIPVIRRVSPGRREGGLAVAIDVGTTTLCLELLDLTTGEVLAETSDYNPQISYGEDVISRIEFARREGGLRTLSEKVRERLGELIEELCQKAERAVEEIDHISVAGNTVMTHLLLELEPRFLRESPYVPVAAFYPPAPAEALKLPAGPGAMVEFSPCVASYVGGDIVSGVVATGFFAEEPLTLFIDIGTNGEIVVGNKDFLACASCSAGPAFEGGGIKHGMRATVGAIEAVHINPITYEPMILTIGGRKPKGICGSGIIALLASLFLTGLIDRSGKYRRDLDHPRIREGRYGWEYVLVFAEDSATGEDIVFTEADIDNLIRAKGAMFAGCQTLLESVGLSVENLERVILAGNFGSYLDLEQAITIGLLPDLPRDRFYFVGNSSLLGARLMALSTAYRSRAVQVARMMTHFELSAHPGYMDYYLSALFLPHTDIELFPSVKEKLED
;
A
#
# COMPACT_ATOMS: atom_id res chain seq x y z
N MET A 1 -11.01 -7.01 -30.57
CA MET A 1 -10.55 -8.06 -29.63
C MET A 1 -11.45 -9.27 -29.82
N PRO A 2 -10.93 -10.50 -29.84
CA PRO A 2 -11.75 -11.70 -29.97
C PRO A 2 -12.75 -11.86 -28.82
N ARG A 3 -13.89 -12.50 -29.08
CA ARG A 3 -14.87 -12.91 -28.05
C ARG A 3 -14.84 -14.42 -27.84
N ILE A 4 -14.95 -14.87 -26.59
CA ILE A 4 -15.12 -16.30 -26.26
C ILE A 4 -16.53 -16.50 -25.70
N ARG A 5 -17.28 -17.45 -26.26
CA ARG A 5 -18.51 -17.99 -25.68
C ARG A 5 -18.21 -19.32 -24.99
N PHE A 6 -18.49 -19.43 -23.69
CA PHE A 6 -18.29 -20.64 -22.90
C PHE A 6 -19.58 -21.48 -22.86
N LEU A 7 -19.54 -22.67 -23.44
CA LEU A 7 -20.58 -23.68 -23.33
C LEU A 7 -20.27 -24.66 -22.19
N PRO A 8 -21.30 -25.19 -21.50
CA PRO A 8 -22.74 -24.98 -21.71
C PRO A 8 -23.33 -23.77 -20.96
N PHE A 9 -22.48 -22.89 -20.42
CA PHE A 9 -22.88 -21.78 -19.54
C PHE A 9 -23.50 -20.59 -20.26
N GLU A 10 -23.29 -20.49 -21.58
CA GLU A 10 -23.74 -19.37 -22.42
C GLU A 10 -23.21 -18.00 -21.99
N VAL A 11 -22.04 -17.99 -21.35
CA VAL A 11 -21.33 -16.76 -20.95
C VAL A 11 -20.39 -16.31 -22.06
N GLU A 12 -20.45 -15.03 -22.41
CA GLU A 12 -19.56 -14.42 -23.39
C GLU A 12 -18.59 -13.43 -22.74
N VAL A 13 -17.36 -13.36 -23.25
CA VAL A 13 -16.33 -12.42 -22.79
C VAL A 13 -15.46 -11.93 -23.94
N GLU A 14 -15.18 -10.62 -23.97
CA GLU A 14 -14.14 -10.05 -24.82
C GLU A 14 -12.75 -10.25 -24.21
N THR A 15 -11.79 -10.77 -24.97
CA THR A 15 -10.45 -11.07 -24.48
C THR A 15 -9.47 -9.92 -24.68
N ALA A 16 -8.61 -9.69 -23.69
CA ALA A 16 -7.45 -8.82 -23.85
C ALA A 16 -6.43 -9.44 -24.83
N LYS A 17 -5.49 -8.61 -25.31
CA LYS A 17 -4.42 -9.08 -26.19
C LYS A 17 -3.58 -10.14 -25.47
N ASP A 18 -3.36 -11.28 -26.12
CA ASP A 18 -2.61 -12.42 -25.59
C ASP A 18 -3.18 -13.07 -24.31
N GLU A 19 -4.45 -12.80 -23.97
CA GLU A 19 -5.14 -13.45 -22.85
C GLU A 19 -5.48 -14.90 -23.21
N THR A 20 -5.22 -15.83 -22.28
CA THR A 20 -5.54 -17.24 -22.49
C THR A 20 -6.99 -17.53 -22.10
N VAL A 21 -7.57 -18.59 -22.67
CA VAL A 21 -8.95 -19.02 -22.38
C VAL A 21 -9.15 -19.28 -20.89
N LEU A 22 -8.14 -19.78 -20.17
CA LEU A 22 -8.21 -19.96 -18.70
C LEU A 22 -8.36 -18.63 -17.96
N HIS A 23 -7.61 -17.60 -18.34
CA HIS A 23 -7.70 -16.27 -17.71
C HIS A 23 -9.06 -15.61 -18.00
N ALA A 24 -9.51 -15.70 -19.25
CA ALA A 24 -10.82 -15.21 -19.65
C ALA A 24 -11.95 -15.91 -18.88
N ALA A 25 -11.90 -17.23 -18.77
CA ALA A 25 -12.85 -18.02 -17.98
C ALA A 25 -12.87 -17.61 -16.50
N MET A 26 -11.69 -17.47 -15.88
CA MET A 26 -11.57 -17.01 -14.49
C MET A 26 -12.17 -15.62 -14.28
N ARG A 27 -12.07 -14.70 -15.25
CA ARG A 27 -12.59 -13.33 -15.16
C ARG A 27 -14.12 -13.29 -15.14
N VAL A 28 -14.76 -14.08 -16.00
CA VAL A 28 -16.23 -14.17 -16.08
C VAL A 28 -16.83 -15.26 -15.20
N GLY A 29 -16.02 -15.90 -14.36
CA GLY A 29 -16.51 -16.83 -13.35
C GLY A 29 -16.85 -18.21 -13.88
N VAL A 30 -16.31 -18.62 -15.03
CA VAL A 30 -16.43 -19.98 -15.56
C VAL A 30 -15.31 -20.84 -14.97
N HIS A 31 -15.68 -21.86 -14.19
CA HIS A 31 -14.71 -22.76 -13.58
C HIS A 31 -14.11 -23.76 -14.58
N ILE A 32 -12.79 -23.88 -14.59
CA ILE A 32 -12.02 -24.90 -15.34
C ILE A 32 -10.99 -25.49 -14.37
N ASN A 33 -10.92 -26.81 -14.23
CA ASN A 33 -9.96 -27.44 -13.32
C ASN A 33 -8.51 -27.07 -13.69
N ALA A 34 -7.79 -26.37 -12.82
CA ALA A 34 -6.45 -25.86 -13.10
C ALA A 34 -5.60 -25.77 -11.82
N SER A 35 -5.03 -26.90 -11.39
CA SER A 35 -4.21 -26.99 -10.18
C SER A 35 -2.76 -26.54 -10.34
N CYS A 36 -2.23 -26.42 -11.56
CA CYS A 36 -0.82 -26.06 -11.81
C CYS A 36 -0.57 -24.54 -11.97
N GLY A 37 -1.56 -23.69 -11.67
CA GLY A 37 -1.40 -22.23 -11.74
C GLY A 37 -1.34 -21.66 -13.15
N GLY A 38 -1.74 -22.42 -14.17
CA GLY A 38 -1.64 -22.00 -15.57
C GLY A 38 -0.26 -22.20 -16.20
N ALA A 39 0.64 -22.96 -15.56
CA ALA A 39 2.01 -23.20 -16.04
C ALA A 39 2.14 -24.15 -17.24
N GLY A 40 1.03 -24.70 -17.76
CA GLY A 40 1.03 -25.68 -18.86
C GLY A 40 1.54 -27.08 -18.49
N GLY A 41 2.01 -27.28 -17.26
CA GLY A 41 2.63 -28.55 -16.82
C GLY A 41 1.66 -29.69 -16.51
N CYS A 42 0.38 -29.40 -16.28
CA CYS A 42 -0.65 -30.43 -16.05
C CYS A 42 -1.64 -30.49 -17.23
N ASN A 43 -2.43 -31.56 -17.30
CA ASN A 43 -3.44 -31.77 -18.35
C ASN A 43 -4.90 -31.56 -17.87
N LYS A 44 -5.08 -31.01 -16.67
CA LYS A 44 -6.39 -30.91 -15.99
C LYS A 44 -7.31 -29.83 -16.58
N CYS A 45 -6.76 -28.77 -17.16
CA CYS A 45 -7.52 -27.63 -17.72
C CYS A 45 -8.06 -27.86 -19.14
N ARG A 46 -8.47 -29.08 -19.44
CA ARG A 46 -8.93 -29.47 -20.77
C ARG A 46 -10.22 -28.75 -21.15
N VAL A 47 -10.24 -28.16 -22.34
CA VAL A 47 -11.44 -27.58 -22.97
C VAL A 47 -11.53 -28.01 -24.43
N PHE A 48 -12.73 -27.91 -25.02
CA PHE A 48 -12.96 -28.24 -26.42
C PHE A 48 -13.28 -26.98 -27.22
N LEU A 49 -12.58 -26.80 -28.34
CA LEU A 49 -12.85 -25.73 -29.27
C LEU A 49 -13.93 -26.20 -30.26
N GLU A 50 -15.13 -25.64 -30.17
CA GLU A 50 -16.27 -25.98 -31.04
C GLU A 50 -16.26 -25.11 -32.30
N GLU A 51 -15.95 -23.81 -32.15
CA GLU A 51 -15.85 -22.86 -33.26
C GLU A 51 -14.70 -21.88 -33.06
N GLY A 52 -14.16 -21.35 -34.17
CA GLY A 52 -13.09 -20.35 -34.16
C GLY A 52 -11.67 -20.92 -34.37
N LYS A 53 -10.68 -20.04 -34.33
CA LYS A 53 -9.25 -20.37 -34.43
C LYS A 53 -8.49 -19.82 -33.22
N ALA A 54 -7.66 -20.67 -32.64
CA ALA A 54 -6.83 -20.33 -31.49
C ALA A 54 -5.47 -21.01 -31.62
N ARG A 55 -4.45 -20.39 -31.02
CA ARG A 55 -3.12 -20.98 -30.86
C ARG A 55 -2.98 -21.53 -29.45
N GLY A 56 -2.49 -22.76 -29.29
CA GLY A 56 -2.34 -23.38 -27.98
C GLY A 56 -1.94 -24.85 -28.07
N GLU A 57 -1.69 -25.46 -26.92
CA GLU A 57 -1.26 -26.86 -26.84
C GLU A 57 -2.49 -27.79 -26.88
N ALA A 58 -2.53 -28.66 -27.89
CA ALA A 58 -3.53 -29.72 -27.99
C ALA A 58 -3.20 -30.88 -27.05
N LEU A 59 -4.22 -31.50 -26.46
CA LEU A 59 -4.06 -32.64 -25.57
C LEU A 59 -4.12 -33.97 -26.36
N PRO A 60 -3.32 -35.00 -26.01
CA PRO A 60 -3.33 -36.29 -26.71
C PRO A 60 -4.69 -36.99 -26.73
N GLU A 61 -5.49 -36.73 -25.70
CA GLU A 61 -6.83 -37.30 -25.46
C GLU A 61 -7.97 -36.39 -25.96
N GLY A 62 -7.64 -35.45 -26.85
CA GLY A 62 -8.58 -34.52 -27.48
C GLY A 62 -8.79 -33.24 -26.67
N GLY A 63 -9.12 -32.16 -27.39
CA GLY A 63 -9.25 -30.81 -26.81
C GLY A 63 -7.91 -30.08 -26.66
N PHE A 64 -7.92 -28.99 -25.92
CA PHE A 64 -6.80 -28.07 -25.73
C PHE A 64 -6.60 -27.75 -24.25
N LYS A 65 -5.36 -27.39 -23.88
CA LYS A 65 -5.07 -26.81 -22.56
C LYS A 65 -5.56 -25.37 -22.51
N ALA A 66 -6.59 -25.07 -21.71
CA ALA A 66 -7.13 -23.72 -21.58
C ALA A 66 -6.06 -22.69 -21.15
N CYS A 67 -5.05 -23.11 -20.38
CA CYS A 67 -3.99 -22.22 -19.90
C CYS A 67 -2.99 -21.79 -20.97
N THR A 68 -2.93 -22.47 -22.13
CA THR A 68 -2.05 -22.11 -23.25
C THR A 68 -2.82 -21.69 -24.50
N LEU A 69 -4.16 -21.85 -24.50
CA LEU A 69 -5.02 -21.52 -25.61
C LEU A 69 -5.29 -20.00 -25.67
N ILE A 70 -4.86 -19.34 -26.75
CA ILE A 70 -5.04 -17.90 -27.00
C ILE A 70 -5.91 -17.73 -28.26
N PRO A 71 -7.03 -16.98 -28.19
CA PRO A 71 -7.89 -16.71 -29.34
C PRO A 71 -7.20 -15.92 -30.45
N GLU A 72 -7.39 -16.36 -31.71
CA GLU A 72 -7.05 -15.58 -32.91
C GLU A 72 -8.31 -14.97 -33.56
N THR A 73 -9.45 -15.65 -33.41
CA THR A 73 -10.78 -15.19 -33.81
C THR A 73 -11.76 -15.33 -32.64
N ASP A 74 -13.01 -14.90 -32.81
CA ASP A 74 -14.09 -15.27 -31.90
C ASP A 74 -14.13 -16.80 -31.76
N LEU A 75 -14.28 -17.30 -30.53
CA LEU A 75 -14.27 -18.72 -30.17
C LEU A 75 -15.58 -19.14 -29.53
N VAL A 76 -15.98 -20.38 -29.79
CA VAL A 76 -16.95 -21.12 -28.96
C VAL A 76 -16.19 -22.25 -28.27
N VAL A 77 -16.10 -22.17 -26.94
CA VAL A 77 -15.33 -23.11 -26.11
C VAL A 77 -16.28 -23.90 -25.24
N ARG A 78 -16.31 -25.22 -25.38
CA ARG A 78 -17.03 -26.11 -24.48
C ARG A 78 -16.12 -26.55 -23.32
N VAL A 79 -16.55 -26.22 -22.11
CA VAL A 79 -15.94 -26.70 -20.86
C VAL A 79 -16.55 -28.06 -20.53
N PRO A 80 -15.73 -29.11 -20.27
CA PRO A 80 -16.24 -30.39 -19.84
C PRO A 80 -16.89 -30.22 -18.47
N VAL A 81 -18.19 -30.49 -18.37
CA VAL A 81 -18.89 -30.57 -17.09
C VAL A 81 -18.87 -32.03 -16.68
N GLU A 82 -18.15 -32.37 -15.63
CA GLU A 82 -18.15 -33.70 -15.06
C GLU A 82 -19.52 -33.96 -14.43
N SER A 83 -20.41 -34.61 -15.18
CA SER A 83 -21.70 -35.18 -14.77
C SER A 83 -22.74 -34.21 -14.16
N TYR A 84 -23.70 -33.77 -14.97
CA TYR A 84 -25.07 -33.33 -14.59
C TYR A 84 -25.26 -32.72 -13.19
N LEU A 85 -24.54 -31.64 -12.87
CA LEU A 85 -24.80 -30.83 -11.70
C LEU A 85 -24.85 -29.35 -12.08
N ASP A 86 -25.65 -28.62 -11.31
CA ASP A 86 -26.26 -27.33 -11.65
C ASP A 86 -25.31 -26.38 -12.39
N ARG A 87 -25.70 -25.95 -13.60
CA ARG A 87 -24.91 -25.00 -14.41
C ARG A 87 -24.62 -23.71 -13.63
N ARG A 88 -25.48 -23.35 -12.68
CA ARG A 88 -25.31 -22.18 -11.81
C ARG A 88 -24.17 -22.36 -10.81
N ALA A 89 -23.95 -23.56 -10.30
CA ALA A 89 -22.90 -23.83 -9.32
C ALA A 89 -21.47 -23.67 -9.88
N LEU A 90 -21.33 -23.62 -11.21
CA LEU A 90 -20.07 -23.41 -11.92
C LEU A 90 -19.87 -21.97 -12.40
N LEU A 91 -20.86 -21.10 -12.16
CA LEU A 91 -20.86 -19.69 -12.51
C LEU A 91 -20.62 -18.83 -11.26
N ARG A 92 -19.50 -18.10 -11.23
CA ARG A 92 -19.19 -17.13 -10.18
C ARG A 92 -19.78 -15.75 -10.51
N THR A 93 -20.00 -14.95 -9.48
CA THR A 93 -20.05 -13.48 -9.62
C THR A 93 -18.73 -12.96 -10.25
N PRO A 94 -18.78 -12.09 -11.28
CA PRO A 94 -17.58 -11.49 -11.88
C PRO A 94 -16.74 -10.75 -10.85
N LYS A 95 -15.41 -10.75 -11.01
CA LYS A 95 -14.51 -9.98 -10.12
C LYS A 95 -14.91 -8.51 -10.14
N ARG A 96 -15.10 -7.91 -8.97
CA ARG A 96 -15.33 -6.46 -8.83
C ARG A 96 -14.17 -5.83 -8.08
N ARG A 97 -13.55 -4.84 -8.72
CA ARG A 97 -12.45 -4.05 -8.14
C ARG A 97 -12.97 -2.67 -7.77
N ALA A 98 -12.36 -2.09 -6.75
CA ALA A 98 -12.59 -0.70 -6.40
C ALA A 98 -12.21 0.23 -7.56
N THR A 99 -12.94 1.32 -7.72
CA THR A 99 -12.66 2.32 -8.76
C THR A 99 -11.38 3.08 -8.40
N ALA A 100 -10.52 3.35 -9.37
CA ALA A 100 -9.31 4.14 -9.11
C ALA A 100 -9.67 5.54 -8.59
N TRP A 101 -9.28 5.87 -7.37
CA TRP A 101 -9.56 7.17 -6.73
C TRP A 101 -8.95 8.31 -7.55
N LEU A 102 -7.72 8.10 -8.02
CA LEU A 102 -6.95 9.04 -8.85
C LEU A 102 -7.65 9.43 -10.17
N SER A 103 -8.62 8.64 -10.64
CA SER A 103 -9.39 8.99 -11.85
C SER A 103 -10.49 10.03 -11.59
N ARG A 104 -10.89 10.23 -10.32
CA ARG A 104 -11.93 11.19 -9.91
C ARG A 104 -11.36 12.49 -9.36
N THR A 105 -10.25 12.40 -8.65
CA THR A 105 -9.45 13.57 -8.32
C THR A 105 -8.71 13.97 -9.58
N GLU A 106 -9.10 15.08 -10.20
CA GLU A 106 -8.18 15.81 -11.06
C GLU A 106 -6.99 16.18 -10.17
N PHE A 107 -5.98 15.31 -10.06
CA PHE A 107 -4.62 15.71 -9.72
C PHE A 107 -4.16 16.60 -10.89
N ARG A 108 -4.79 17.77 -11.02
CA ARG A 108 -4.39 18.85 -11.90
C ARG A 108 -2.92 19.06 -11.63
N ALA A 109 -2.14 19.26 -12.69
CA ALA A 109 -0.74 19.65 -12.62
C ALA A 109 -0.53 20.57 -11.42
N ILE A 110 -0.02 20.00 -10.32
CA ILE A 110 0.13 20.73 -9.08
C ILE A 110 1.15 21.77 -9.42
N GLN A 111 0.76 23.04 -9.36
CA GLN A 111 1.71 24.10 -9.52
C GLN A 111 2.67 24.01 -8.31
N PRO A 112 3.94 23.63 -8.52
CA PRO A 112 4.81 23.39 -7.39
C PRO A 112 5.00 24.68 -6.60
N GLU A 113 4.84 24.57 -5.29
CA GLU A 113 5.13 25.63 -4.34
C GLU A 113 6.05 25.08 -3.24
N PRO A 114 7.27 24.65 -3.59
CA PRO A 114 8.13 23.95 -2.66
C PRO A 114 8.61 24.86 -1.53
N ALA A 115 8.87 24.24 -0.38
CA ALA A 115 9.45 24.91 0.78
C ALA A 115 10.86 25.43 0.49
N PHE A 116 11.60 24.75 -0.40
CA PHE A 116 12.93 25.15 -0.83
C PHE A 116 12.89 25.76 -2.24
N ARG A 117 13.47 26.94 -2.43
CA ARG A 117 13.53 27.64 -3.71
C ARG A 117 14.94 28.10 -4.02
N ARG A 118 15.35 28.02 -5.28
CA ARG A 118 16.60 28.60 -5.78
C ARG A 118 16.33 29.95 -6.44
N LEU A 119 17.00 30.99 -5.96
CA LEU A 119 16.90 32.34 -6.50
C LEU A 119 18.25 32.75 -7.11
N TYR A 120 18.26 33.05 -8.40
CA TYR A 120 19.42 33.62 -9.07
C TYR A 120 19.48 35.14 -8.85
N LEU A 121 20.64 35.65 -8.47
CA LEU A 121 20.89 37.06 -8.20
C LEU A 121 22.14 37.54 -8.93
N GLU A 122 22.08 38.75 -9.46
CA GLU A 122 23.24 39.51 -9.91
C GLU A 122 23.43 40.68 -8.95
N LEU A 123 24.40 40.56 -8.03
CA LEU A 123 24.68 41.61 -7.06
C LEU A 123 25.71 42.58 -7.64
N HIS A 124 25.60 43.87 -7.30
CA HIS A 124 26.65 44.83 -7.62
C HIS A 124 27.93 44.50 -6.83
N PRO A 125 29.10 44.36 -7.48
CA PRO A 125 30.38 44.21 -6.78
C PRO A 125 30.66 45.43 -5.89
N PRO A 126 31.34 45.26 -4.73
CA PRO A 126 31.68 46.37 -3.85
C PRO A 126 32.71 47.30 -4.49
N ASP A 127 32.55 48.59 -4.26
CA ASP A 127 33.51 49.64 -4.64
C ASP A 127 33.69 50.68 -3.52
N LEU A 128 34.40 51.78 -3.80
CA LEU A 128 34.65 52.83 -2.80
C LEU A 128 33.38 53.59 -2.38
N SER A 129 32.34 53.58 -3.21
CA SER A 129 31.05 54.22 -2.95
C SER A 129 30.03 53.28 -2.30
N ASP A 130 30.16 51.97 -2.51
CA ASP A 130 29.36 50.92 -1.90
C ASP A 130 30.25 49.81 -1.30
N ASN A 131 30.60 49.99 -0.02
CA ASN A 131 31.40 49.07 0.77
C ASN A 131 30.55 48.20 1.73
N LEU A 132 29.28 47.93 1.38
CA LEU A 132 28.41 47.10 2.21
C LEU A 132 29.00 45.70 2.44
N PRO A 133 28.92 45.15 3.68
CA PRO A 133 29.33 43.78 3.97
C PRO A 133 28.58 42.75 3.12
N ASP A 134 29.27 41.68 2.72
CA ASP A 134 28.77 40.64 1.81
C ASP A 134 27.40 40.07 2.23
N LEU A 135 27.21 39.74 3.52
CA LEU A 135 25.93 39.23 4.02
C LEU A 135 24.82 40.27 3.91
N ARG A 136 25.10 41.53 4.19
CA ARG A 136 24.10 42.61 4.11
C ARG A 136 23.73 42.89 2.66
N ARG A 137 24.71 42.89 1.75
CA ARG A 137 24.51 42.99 0.30
C ARG A 137 23.58 41.89 -0.20
N LEU A 138 23.83 40.64 0.19
CA LEU A 138 22.98 39.50 -0.16
C LEU A 138 21.57 39.61 0.42
N LYS A 139 21.45 39.89 1.72
CA LYS A 139 20.15 40.01 2.40
C LYS A 139 19.30 41.15 1.86
N GLN A 140 19.89 42.27 1.50
CA GLN A 140 19.18 43.41 0.93
C GLN A 140 18.57 43.06 -0.44
N ALA A 141 19.34 42.42 -1.33
CA ALA A 141 18.83 41.96 -2.62
C ALA A 141 17.70 40.93 -2.46
N LEU A 142 17.84 40.00 -1.52
CA LEU A 142 16.79 39.02 -1.23
C LEU A 142 15.54 39.65 -0.64
N LYS A 143 15.67 40.66 0.23
CA LYS A 143 14.53 41.38 0.82
C LYS A 143 13.64 42.03 -0.22
N GLU A 144 14.22 42.56 -1.30
CA GLU A 144 13.46 43.15 -2.40
C GLU A 144 12.59 42.12 -3.14
N ILE A 145 13.04 40.86 -3.20
CA ILE A 145 12.31 39.76 -3.85
C ILE A 145 11.32 39.10 -2.90
N LEU A 146 11.74 38.82 -1.66
CA LEU A 146 10.97 38.07 -0.67
C LEU A 146 9.97 38.96 0.11
N GLY A 147 10.15 40.29 0.07
CA GLY A 147 9.37 41.25 0.87
C GLY A 147 9.82 41.35 2.34
N GLU A 148 10.61 40.40 2.83
CA GLU A 148 11.18 40.38 4.17
C GLU A 148 12.67 39.97 4.15
N GLU A 149 13.41 40.41 5.16
CA GLU A 149 14.85 40.12 5.24
C GLU A 149 15.06 38.68 5.74
N PRO A 150 15.72 37.79 4.96
CA PRO A 150 15.89 36.41 5.38
C PRO A 150 16.95 36.25 6.48
N GLU A 151 16.81 35.18 7.26
CA GLU A 151 17.85 34.70 8.18
C GLU A 151 18.97 34.00 7.38
N ALA A 152 20.17 33.96 7.95
CA ALA A 152 21.30 33.24 7.36
C ALA A 152 21.90 32.33 8.42
N GLU A 153 22.29 31.13 8.01
CA GLU A 153 22.97 30.20 8.90
C GLU A 153 24.42 30.57 9.15
N TRP A 154 24.91 30.10 10.29
CA TRP A 154 26.27 30.33 10.76
C TRP A 154 27.33 29.86 9.76
N ASP A 155 27.15 28.67 9.16
CA ASP A 155 28.16 28.06 8.30
C ASP A 155 28.35 28.81 6.97
N LEU A 156 27.34 29.55 6.52
CA LEU A 156 27.44 30.38 5.31
C LEU A 156 28.45 31.52 5.47
N LEU A 157 28.65 32.03 6.68
CA LEU A 157 29.51 33.19 6.91
C LEU A 157 30.96 32.95 6.50
N ARG A 158 31.41 31.69 6.54
CA ARG A 158 32.80 31.30 6.22
C ARG A 158 33.06 31.27 4.73
N SER A 159 32.12 30.76 3.94
CA SER A 159 32.26 30.57 2.50
C SER A 159 31.79 31.77 1.69
N LEU A 160 30.85 32.56 2.23
CA LEU A 160 30.16 33.62 1.51
C LEU A 160 31.08 34.60 0.75
N PRO A 161 32.18 35.14 1.34
CA PRO A 161 33.02 36.10 0.62
C PRO A 161 33.68 35.52 -0.63
N TYR A 162 34.04 34.23 -0.59
CA TYR A 162 34.65 33.53 -1.71
C TYR A 162 33.59 33.21 -2.76
N THR A 163 32.46 32.65 -2.34
CA THR A 163 31.36 32.27 -3.23
C THR A 163 30.79 33.46 -4.01
N LEU A 164 30.62 34.63 -3.36
CA LEU A 164 30.15 35.82 -4.08
C LEU A 164 31.15 36.27 -5.16
N ARG A 165 32.45 36.16 -4.92
CA ARG A 165 33.48 36.69 -5.83
C ARG A 165 33.81 35.73 -6.96
N GLU A 166 33.58 34.43 -6.79
CA GLU A 166 33.96 33.38 -7.73
C GLU A 166 33.35 33.56 -9.13
N ASP A 167 32.08 33.99 -9.22
CA ASP A 167 31.42 34.30 -10.50
C ASP A 167 31.01 35.78 -10.61
N ASN A 168 31.86 36.68 -10.12
CA ASN A 168 31.67 38.13 -10.19
C ASN A 168 30.29 38.58 -9.67
N PHE A 169 29.96 38.17 -8.45
CA PHE A 169 28.73 38.52 -7.74
C PHE A 169 27.43 38.01 -8.38
N ARG A 170 27.53 37.08 -9.33
CA ARG A 170 26.42 36.27 -9.83
C ARG A 170 26.33 35.01 -8.99
N VAL A 171 25.21 34.83 -8.29
CA VAL A 171 25.02 33.70 -7.37
C VAL A 171 23.63 33.13 -7.45
N THR A 172 23.51 31.87 -7.07
CA THR A 172 22.22 31.23 -6.77
C THR A 172 22.11 31.00 -5.27
N VAL A 173 20.98 31.40 -4.69
CA VAL A 173 20.68 31.30 -3.27
C VAL A 173 19.56 30.28 -3.05
N GLY A 174 19.82 29.29 -2.21
CA GLY A 174 18.81 28.36 -1.71
C GLY A 174 18.10 28.95 -0.50
N ILE A 175 16.80 29.25 -0.65
CA ILE A 175 15.93 29.79 0.38
C ILE A 175 14.99 28.68 0.86
N TYR A 176 14.95 28.46 2.16
CA TYR A 176 14.01 27.55 2.81
C TYR A 176 12.96 28.34 3.59
N HIS A 177 11.70 28.10 3.29
CA HIS A 177 10.54 28.60 4.01
C HIS A 177 10.18 27.60 5.12
N HIS A 178 10.67 27.87 6.33
CA HIS A 178 10.37 27.05 7.50
C HIS A 178 8.86 27.12 7.82
N PRO A 179 8.22 25.99 8.17
CA PRO A 179 6.75 25.94 8.38
C PRO A 179 6.26 26.83 9.53
N GLU A 180 7.03 26.85 10.62
CA GLU A 180 6.64 27.52 11.87
C GLU A 180 7.30 28.89 12.03
N ARG A 181 8.27 29.24 11.17
CA ARG A 181 8.90 30.57 11.20
C ARG A 181 8.30 31.38 10.08
N ARG A 182 8.00 32.65 10.38
CA ARG A 182 7.60 33.59 9.33
C ARG A 182 8.76 33.93 8.40
N ILE A 183 9.99 33.93 8.92
CA ILE A 183 11.16 34.45 8.20
C ILE A 183 11.84 33.32 7.39
N PRO A 184 12.07 33.49 6.08
CA PRO A 184 12.81 32.55 5.24
C PRO A 184 14.28 32.46 5.66
N VAL A 185 14.89 31.30 5.48
CA VAL A 185 16.28 31.03 5.86
C VAL A 185 17.12 30.75 4.63
N ILE A 186 18.25 31.46 4.49
CA ILE A 186 19.28 31.14 3.50
C ILE A 186 19.99 29.87 3.96
N ARG A 187 19.89 28.81 3.17
CA ARG A 187 20.50 27.49 3.42
C ARG A 187 21.79 27.28 2.63
N ARG A 188 21.87 27.88 1.44
CA ARG A 188 22.98 27.67 0.51
C ARG A 188 23.19 28.91 -0.35
N VAL A 189 24.44 29.21 -0.64
CA VAL A 189 24.84 30.14 -1.70
C VAL A 189 25.80 29.40 -2.61
N SER A 190 25.64 29.54 -3.92
CA SER A 190 26.47 28.87 -4.92
C SER A 190 26.82 29.85 -6.05
N PRO A 191 28.02 29.73 -6.65
CA PRO A 191 28.46 30.65 -7.69
C PRO A 191 27.73 30.38 -9.00
N GLY A 192 27.38 31.46 -9.70
CA GLY A 192 26.68 31.45 -10.97
C GLY A 192 25.23 31.01 -10.91
N ARG A 193 24.65 30.79 -12.09
CA ARG A 193 23.26 30.36 -12.25
C ARG A 193 23.13 28.85 -12.07
N ARG A 194 22.18 28.44 -11.23
CA ARG A 194 21.73 27.06 -11.04
C ARG A 194 20.21 27.09 -11.07
N GLU A 195 19.62 26.37 -12.01
CA GLU A 195 18.17 26.29 -12.15
C GLU A 195 17.64 24.98 -11.55
N GLY A 196 16.32 24.93 -11.39
CA GLY A 196 15.61 23.79 -10.87
C GLY A 196 15.91 23.49 -9.40
N GLY A 197 15.80 22.22 -9.06
CA GLY A 197 15.92 21.68 -7.72
C GLY A 197 15.20 20.35 -7.68
N LEU A 198 15.69 19.41 -6.90
CA LEU A 198 15.08 18.10 -6.75
C LEU A 198 14.54 17.92 -5.35
N ALA A 199 13.49 17.11 -5.25
CA ALA A 199 13.04 16.59 -3.97
C ALA A 199 12.92 15.08 -3.99
N VAL A 200 13.00 14.46 -2.82
CA VAL A 200 12.72 13.05 -2.64
C VAL A 200 11.50 12.90 -1.75
N ALA A 201 10.47 12.19 -2.21
CA ALA A 201 9.38 11.73 -1.37
C ALA A 201 9.67 10.31 -0.90
N ILE A 202 9.48 10.04 0.39
CA ILE A 202 9.84 8.77 1.03
C ILE A 202 8.64 8.27 1.84
N ASP A 203 8.26 7.01 1.61
CA ASP A 203 7.39 6.23 2.48
C ASP A 203 8.24 5.18 3.22
N VAL A 204 8.34 5.32 4.54
CA VAL A 204 9.07 4.43 5.44
C VAL A 204 8.10 3.44 6.06
N GLY A 205 7.73 2.42 5.28
CA GLY A 205 6.92 1.32 5.77
C GLY A 205 7.71 0.36 6.67
N THR A 206 6.99 -0.38 7.51
CA THR A 206 7.58 -1.44 8.33
C THR A 206 8.24 -2.50 7.44
N THR A 207 7.60 -2.84 6.32
CA THR A 207 8.03 -3.93 5.45
C THR A 207 8.81 -3.46 4.22
N THR A 208 8.43 -2.31 3.67
CA THR A 208 8.91 -1.78 2.40
C THR A 208 9.24 -0.31 2.54
N LEU A 209 10.31 0.13 1.90
CA LEU A 209 10.67 1.53 1.70
C LEU A 209 10.35 1.89 0.24
N CYS A 210 9.60 2.96 0.00
CA CYS A 210 9.30 3.44 -1.35
C CYS A 210 9.74 4.90 -1.50
N LEU A 211 10.40 5.22 -2.61
CA LEU A 211 10.91 6.57 -2.86
C LEU A 211 10.60 7.03 -4.29
N GLU A 212 10.29 8.32 -4.43
CA GLU A 212 10.13 9.03 -5.70
C GLU A 212 11.09 10.24 -5.74
N LEU A 213 11.81 10.41 -6.86
CA LEU A 213 12.57 11.62 -7.16
C LEU A 213 11.71 12.59 -7.98
N LEU A 214 11.64 13.83 -7.54
CA LEU A 214 10.71 14.84 -8.06
C LEU A 214 11.47 16.06 -8.57
N ASP A 215 11.03 16.62 -9.69
CA ASP A 215 11.46 17.95 -10.13
C ASP A 215 10.65 19.04 -9.42
N LEU A 216 11.31 19.94 -8.69
CA LEU A 216 10.65 21.01 -7.94
C LEU A 216 10.09 22.14 -8.82
N THR A 217 10.41 22.16 -10.10
CA THR A 217 9.94 23.16 -11.07
C THR A 217 8.68 22.68 -11.79
N THR A 218 8.70 21.43 -12.27
CA THR A 218 7.59 20.85 -13.05
C THR A 218 6.62 20.06 -12.18
N GLY A 219 7.08 19.54 -11.04
CA GLY A 219 6.32 18.62 -10.19
C GLY A 219 6.30 17.18 -10.70
N GLU A 220 7.05 16.87 -11.76
CA GLU A 220 7.09 15.53 -12.36
C GLU A 220 7.91 14.55 -11.52
N VAL A 221 7.47 13.29 -11.52
CA VAL A 221 8.24 12.16 -10.98
C VAL A 221 9.28 11.76 -12.02
N LEU A 222 10.56 11.95 -11.71
CA LEU A 222 11.68 11.64 -12.60
C LEU A 222 12.11 10.18 -12.52
N ALA A 223 12.03 9.59 -11.32
CA ALA A 223 12.35 8.19 -11.08
C ALA A 223 11.63 7.70 -9.82
N GLU A 224 11.41 6.39 -9.76
CA GLU A 224 10.87 5.68 -8.59
C GLU A 224 11.71 4.44 -8.26
N THR A 225 11.75 4.10 -6.97
CA THR A 225 12.35 2.85 -6.50
C THR A 225 11.68 2.36 -5.22
N SER A 226 11.83 1.08 -4.92
CA SER A 226 11.34 0.48 -3.69
C SER A 226 12.20 -0.70 -3.29
N ASP A 227 12.37 -0.93 -2.00
CA ASP A 227 13.02 -2.14 -1.49
C ASP A 227 12.49 -2.56 -0.11
N TYR A 228 12.92 -3.73 0.35
CA TYR A 228 12.65 -4.21 1.70
C TYR A 228 13.26 -3.29 2.74
N ASN A 229 12.52 -3.06 3.83
CA ASN A 229 13.07 -2.41 5.00
C ASN A 229 14.04 -3.40 5.71
N PRO A 230 15.35 -3.11 5.78
CA PRO A 230 16.36 -4.03 6.33
C PRO A 230 16.16 -4.32 7.82
N GLN A 231 15.34 -3.52 8.51
CA GLN A 231 14.97 -3.74 9.90
C GLN A 231 14.18 -5.04 10.11
N ILE A 232 13.63 -5.65 9.04
CA ILE A 232 12.92 -6.94 9.11
C ILE A 232 13.77 -8.05 9.74
N SER A 233 15.09 -8.04 9.53
CA SER A 233 16.04 -9.00 10.10
C SER A 233 16.14 -8.91 11.64
N TYR A 234 15.64 -7.83 12.24
CA TYR A 234 15.69 -7.56 13.67
C TYR A 234 14.31 -7.60 14.33
N GLY A 235 13.25 -7.70 13.53
CA GLY A 235 11.86 -7.76 13.95
C GLY A 235 10.93 -7.66 12.76
N GLU A 236 10.01 -8.62 12.63
CA GLU A 236 9.04 -8.66 11.52
C GLU A 236 7.99 -7.55 11.63
N ASP A 237 7.69 -7.09 12.85
CA ASP A 237 6.69 -6.07 13.16
C ASP A 237 7.26 -4.90 13.98
N VAL A 238 6.43 -3.90 14.24
CA VAL A 238 6.83 -2.72 15.02
C VAL A 238 7.17 -3.03 16.48
N ILE A 239 6.48 -3.99 17.12
CA ILE A 239 6.66 -4.31 18.55
C ILE A 239 7.98 -5.04 18.79
N SER A 240 8.29 -6.03 17.95
CA SER A 240 9.55 -6.77 17.98
C SER A 240 10.74 -5.86 17.70
N ARG A 241 10.60 -4.86 16.83
CA ARG A 241 11.62 -3.82 16.64
C ARG A 241 11.80 -2.92 17.85
N ILE A 242 10.72 -2.52 18.53
CA ILE A 242 10.83 -1.80 19.80
C ILE A 242 11.60 -2.64 20.84
N GLU A 243 11.33 -3.94 20.92
CA GLU A 243 12.07 -4.83 21.82
C GLU A 243 13.53 -5.00 21.45
N PHE A 244 13.85 -5.06 20.17
CA PHE A 244 15.23 -5.07 19.71
C PHE A 244 15.93 -3.74 20.06
N ALA A 245 15.25 -2.60 19.86
CA ALA A 245 15.79 -1.27 20.12
C ALA A 245 16.24 -1.08 21.58
N ARG A 246 15.56 -1.76 22.52
CA ARG A 246 15.86 -1.74 23.97
C ARG A 246 17.15 -2.48 24.35
N ARG A 247 17.68 -3.32 23.46
CA ARG A 247 18.97 -3.98 23.68
C ARG A 247 20.09 -2.95 23.56
N GLU A 248 21.23 -3.24 24.19
CA GLU A 248 22.41 -2.38 24.08
C GLU A 248 22.81 -2.17 22.60
N GLY A 249 22.84 -0.91 22.16
CA GLY A 249 23.13 -0.55 20.76
C GLY A 249 22.02 -0.86 19.74
N GLY A 250 20.88 -1.42 20.17
CA GLY A 250 19.80 -1.87 19.28
C GLY A 250 19.13 -0.73 18.52
N LEU A 251 18.75 0.35 19.22
CA LEU A 251 18.13 1.55 18.60
C LEU A 251 19.02 2.14 17.50
N ARG A 252 20.31 2.35 17.82
CA ARG A 252 21.29 2.87 16.88
C ARG A 252 21.45 1.97 15.66
N THR A 253 21.47 0.65 15.86
CA THR A 253 21.55 -0.33 14.76
C THR A 253 20.35 -0.23 13.83
N LEU A 254 19.13 -0.17 14.37
CA LEU A 254 17.90 -0.02 13.58
C LEU A 254 17.87 1.31 12.80
N SER A 255 18.30 2.39 13.44
CA SER A 255 18.42 3.73 12.85
C SER A 255 19.44 3.77 11.70
N GLU A 256 20.66 3.25 11.94
CA GLU A 256 21.72 3.18 10.92
C GLU A 256 21.27 2.32 9.74
N LYS A 257 20.65 1.16 9.97
CA LYS A 257 20.18 0.28 8.89
C LYS A 257 19.14 0.91 7.98
N VAL A 258 18.17 1.63 8.53
CA VAL A 258 17.16 2.32 7.69
C VAL A 258 17.77 3.52 6.98
N ARG A 259 18.63 4.31 7.63
CA ARG A 259 19.31 5.47 7.02
C ARG A 259 20.25 5.05 5.88
N GLU A 260 21.04 4.00 6.09
CA GLU A 260 21.92 3.41 5.06
C GLU A 260 21.12 3.01 3.83
N ARG A 261 20.03 2.25 4.01
CA ARG A 261 19.23 1.79 2.87
C ARG A 261 18.51 2.94 2.16
N LEU A 262 17.99 3.92 2.90
CA LEU A 262 17.41 5.12 2.29
C LEU A 262 18.46 5.89 1.47
N GLY A 263 19.70 6.00 1.97
CA GLY A 263 20.79 6.62 1.22
C GLY A 263 21.11 5.91 -0.09
N GLU A 264 21.24 4.58 -0.05
CA GLU A 264 21.45 3.75 -1.26
C GLU A 264 20.32 3.92 -2.28
N LEU A 265 19.07 3.98 -1.82
CA LEU A 265 17.90 4.18 -2.70
C LEU A 265 17.84 5.60 -3.29
N ILE A 266 18.26 6.63 -2.55
CA ILE A 266 18.36 8.00 -3.06
C ILE A 266 19.42 8.08 -4.17
N GLU A 267 20.59 7.46 -3.98
CA GLU A 267 21.63 7.40 -5.00
C GLU A 267 21.16 6.65 -6.25
N GLU A 268 20.44 5.54 -6.08
CA GLU A 268 19.84 4.77 -7.17
C GLU A 268 18.83 5.61 -7.97
N LEU A 269 17.99 6.40 -7.30
CA LEU A 269 17.04 7.31 -7.95
C LEU A 269 17.76 8.36 -8.80
N CYS A 270 18.79 9.01 -8.24
CA CYS A 270 19.61 9.98 -8.97
C CYS A 270 20.28 9.34 -10.19
N GLN A 271 20.80 8.12 -10.05
CA GLN A 271 21.40 7.39 -11.17
C GLN A 271 20.37 7.08 -12.27
N LYS A 272 19.17 6.60 -11.91
CA LYS A 272 18.09 6.31 -12.86
C LYS A 272 17.62 7.55 -13.62
N ALA A 273 17.58 8.70 -12.96
CA ALA A 273 17.16 9.96 -13.54
C ALA A 273 18.30 10.74 -14.23
N GLU A 274 19.53 10.22 -14.20
CA GLU A 274 20.74 10.91 -14.67
C GLU A 274 20.94 12.30 -14.04
N ARG A 275 20.67 12.40 -12.72
CA ARG A 275 20.79 13.63 -11.93
C ARG A 275 21.85 13.49 -10.84
N ALA A 276 22.35 14.63 -10.35
CA ALA A 276 23.32 14.66 -9.27
C ALA A 276 22.64 14.77 -7.90
N VAL A 277 23.16 14.07 -6.90
CA VAL A 277 22.64 14.09 -5.51
C VAL A 277 22.66 15.52 -4.94
N GLU A 278 23.64 16.33 -5.34
CA GLU A 278 23.80 17.72 -4.89
C GLU A 278 22.69 18.65 -5.36
N GLU A 279 21.84 18.18 -6.28
CA GLU A 279 20.66 18.88 -6.76
C GLU A 279 19.43 18.69 -5.87
N ILE A 280 19.46 17.71 -4.95
CA ILE A 280 18.38 17.47 -3.98
C ILE A 280 18.40 18.55 -2.91
N ASP A 281 17.32 19.32 -2.84
CA ASP A 281 17.16 20.42 -1.89
C ASP A 281 16.20 20.07 -0.74
N HIS A 282 15.30 19.12 -0.96
CA HIS A 282 14.22 18.80 -0.03
C HIS A 282 13.92 17.29 0.02
N ILE A 283 13.68 16.75 1.20
CA ILE A 283 13.23 15.36 1.40
C ILE A 283 11.98 15.39 2.26
N SER A 284 10.91 14.75 1.81
CA SER A 284 9.64 14.62 2.54
C SER A 284 9.45 13.16 2.94
N VAL A 285 9.25 12.90 4.22
CA VAL A 285 9.18 11.55 4.80
C VAL A 285 7.82 11.31 5.44
N ALA A 286 7.14 10.24 5.03
CA ALA A 286 5.95 9.70 5.69
C ALA A 286 6.23 8.27 6.19
N GLY A 287 5.58 7.87 7.27
CA GLY A 287 5.76 6.56 7.90
C GLY A 287 5.04 6.51 9.23
N ASN A 288 4.76 5.31 9.74
CA ASN A 288 4.15 5.18 11.07
C ASN A 288 5.11 5.69 12.14
N THR A 289 4.55 6.04 13.31
CA THR A 289 5.29 6.70 14.40
C THR A 289 6.51 5.90 14.86
N VAL A 290 6.40 4.56 14.92
CA VAL A 290 7.55 3.71 15.28
C VAL A 290 8.65 3.84 14.24
N MET A 291 8.32 3.78 12.94
CA MET A 291 9.31 3.94 11.87
C MET A 291 9.95 5.32 11.88
N THR A 292 9.19 6.39 12.12
CA THR A 292 9.74 7.75 12.25
C THR A 292 10.67 7.88 13.46
N HIS A 293 10.31 7.31 14.61
CA HIS A 293 11.18 7.30 15.79
C HIS A 293 12.49 6.53 15.54
N LEU A 294 12.42 5.36 14.89
CA LEU A 294 13.62 4.59 14.56
C LEU A 294 14.51 5.34 13.57
N LEU A 295 13.94 5.96 12.54
CA LEU A 295 14.68 6.80 11.58
C LEU A 295 15.37 7.99 12.27
N LEU A 296 14.72 8.58 13.27
CA LEU A 296 15.24 9.72 14.04
C LEU A 296 16.10 9.32 15.24
N GLU A 297 16.27 8.02 15.49
CA GLU A 297 16.98 7.49 16.67
C GLU A 297 16.38 7.99 18.00
N LEU A 298 15.05 8.12 18.04
CA LEU A 298 14.29 8.49 19.24
C LEU A 298 13.90 7.27 20.05
N GLU A 299 13.82 7.41 21.37
CA GLU A 299 13.43 6.36 22.31
C GLU A 299 12.04 5.79 21.98
N PRO A 300 11.91 4.52 21.54
CA PRO A 300 10.65 3.96 21.11
C PRO A 300 9.92 3.17 22.21
N ARG A 301 10.54 2.94 23.39
CA ARG A 301 9.98 2.11 24.48
C ARG A 301 8.57 2.54 24.88
N PHE A 302 8.35 3.84 25.06
CA PHE A 302 7.08 4.37 25.58
C PHE A 302 5.93 4.38 24.57
N LEU A 303 6.21 4.05 23.30
CA LEU A 303 5.16 3.87 22.28
C LEU A 303 4.28 2.65 22.59
N ARG A 304 4.86 1.61 23.21
CA ARG A 304 4.16 0.35 23.53
C ARG A 304 3.80 0.18 25.01
N GLU A 305 4.34 1.02 25.89
CA GLU A 305 4.04 0.98 27.32
C GLU A 305 2.90 1.94 27.61
N SER A 306 1.81 1.44 28.20
CA SER A 306 0.70 2.29 28.64
C SER A 306 1.22 3.47 29.48
N PRO A 307 0.83 4.73 29.17
CA PRO A 307 -0.31 5.12 28.33
C PRO A 307 0.04 5.42 26.85
N TYR A 308 1.01 4.71 26.27
CA TYR A 308 1.33 4.69 24.82
C TYR A 308 1.69 6.06 24.26
N VAL A 309 2.72 6.69 24.82
CA VAL A 309 3.08 8.09 24.54
C VAL A 309 4.33 8.18 23.66
N PRO A 310 4.24 8.76 22.45
CA PRO A 310 5.40 9.04 21.62
C PRO A 310 6.22 10.21 22.16
N VAL A 311 7.54 10.20 21.91
CA VAL A 311 8.43 11.37 22.12
C VAL A 311 7.88 12.64 21.46
N ALA A 312 7.41 12.55 20.21
CA ALA A 312 6.82 13.65 19.47
C ALA A 312 5.80 13.12 18.45
N ALA A 313 4.80 13.94 18.14
CA ALA A 313 3.88 13.74 17.04
C ALA A 313 4.14 14.72 15.88
N PHE A 314 4.68 15.90 16.19
CA PHE A 314 5.10 16.90 15.22
C PHE A 314 6.62 17.03 15.32
N TYR A 315 7.33 16.68 14.24
CA TYR A 315 8.79 16.72 14.21
C TYR A 315 9.27 18.00 13.53
N PRO A 316 10.27 18.70 14.10
CA PRO A 316 10.88 19.83 13.42
C PRO A 316 11.61 19.36 12.16
N PRO A 317 11.75 20.22 11.13
CA PRO A 317 12.61 19.94 10.00
C PRO A 317 14.05 19.68 10.46
N ALA A 318 14.73 18.73 9.82
CA ALA A 318 16.11 18.38 10.12
C ALA A 318 17.01 18.60 8.89
N PRO A 319 18.25 19.06 9.03
CA PRO A 319 19.22 19.02 7.93
C PRO A 319 19.46 17.58 7.47
N ALA A 320 19.53 17.33 6.16
CA ALA A 320 19.76 15.99 5.62
C ALA A 320 21.07 15.35 6.12
N GLU A 321 22.11 16.17 6.31
CA GLU A 321 23.40 15.78 6.88
C GLU A 321 23.29 15.23 8.32
N ALA A 322 22.37 15.74 9.13
CA ALA A 322 22.17 15.29 10.50
C ALA A 322 21.61 13.86 10.56
N LEU A 323 20.90 13.45 9.50
CA LEU A 323 20.37 12.10 9.31
C LEU A 323 21.27 11.23 8.44
N LYS A 324 22.42 11.77 7.98
CA LYS A 324 23.34 11.12 7.04
C LYS A 324 22.66 10.68 5.73
N LEU A 325 21.65 11.43 5.28
CA LEU A 325 21.00 11.17 3.99
C LEU A 325 21.73 11.96 2.89
N PRO A 326 22.04 11.32 1.74
CA PRO A 326 22.70 11.97 0.62
C PRO A 326 21.78 13.02 0.00
N ALA A 327 22.21 14.27 -0.01
CA ALA A 327 21.50 15.41 -0.60
C ALA A 327 22.45 16.59 -0.83
N GLY A 328 21.94 17.66 -1.45
CA GLY A 328 22.68 18.91 -1.61
C GLY A 328 22.99 19.62 -0.28
N PRO A 329 24.07 20.43 -0.23
CA PRO A 329 24.38 21.26 0.94
C PRO A 329 23.19 22.12 1.37
N GLY A 330 22.86 22.07 2.66
CA GLY A 330 21.75 22.83 3.23
C GLY A 330 20.36 22.25 2.96
N ALA A 331 20.26 21.08 2.31
CA ALA A 331 18.99 20.39 2.08
C ALA A 331 18.29 20.01 3.39
N MET A 332 16.96 20.08 3.37
CA MET A 332 16.11 19.86 4.54
C MET A 332 15.27 18.60 4.39
N VAL A 333 15.08 17.90 5.51
CA VAL A 333 14.20 16.74 5.66
C VAL A 333 13.00 17.16 6.50
N GLU A 334 11.81 16.89 5.99
CA GLU A 334 10.53 17.17 6.62
C GLU A 334 9.76 15.86 6.85
N PHE A 335 8.98 15.84 7.93
CA PHE A 335 8.25 14.66 8.35
C PHE A 335 6.76 14.95 8.34
N SER A 336 5.98 14.02 7.79
CA SER A 336 4.54 14.01 7.97
C SER A 336 4.22 13.87 9.48
N PRO A 337 3.31 14.69 10.03
CA PRO A 337 2.99 14.61 11.45
C PRO A 337 2.25 13.30 11.77
N CYS A 338 2.54 12.75 12.94
CA CYS A 338 1.84 11.61 13.51
C CYS A 338 0.65 12.05 14.37
N VAL A 339 -0.19 11.10 14.77
CA VAL A 339 -1.37 11.35 15.62
C VAL A 339 -1.23 10.65 16.97
N ALA A 340 -0.85 9.37 16.97
CA ALA A 340 -0.70 8.54 18.16
C ALA A 340 0.42 7.49 17.95
N SER A 341 0.70 6.67 18.95
CA SER A 341 1.80 5.69 18.89
C SER A 341 1.71 4.70 17.71
N TYR A 342 0.50 4.37 17.27
CA TYR A 342 0.23 3.42 16.18
C TYR A 342 -0.51 4.03 14.98
N VAL A 343 -0.72 5.36 14.97
CA VAL A 343 -1.27 6.08 13.82
C VAL A 343 -0.32 7.23 13.50
N GLY A 344 0.49 7.03 12.46
CA GLY A 344 1.59 7.92 12.15
C GLY A 344 1.38 8.80 10.93
N GLY A 345 2.51 9.29 10.42
CA GLY A 345 2.56 10.24 9.32
C GLY A 345 2.20 9.63 7.98
N ASP A 346 2.33 8.32 7.82
CA ASP A 346 1.80 7.55 6.67
C ASP A 346 0.29 7.73 6.51
N ILE A 347 -0.47 7.57 7.59
CA ILE A 347 -1.93 7.72 7.57
C ILE A 347 -2.35 9.17 7.34
N VAL A 348 -1.69 10.12 8.02
CA VAL A 348 -1.96 11.56 7.77
C VAL A 348 -1.65 11.93 6.33
N SER A 349 -0.52 11.44 5.79
CA SER A 349 -0.13 11.62 4.40
C SER A 349 -1.19 11.04 3.45
N GLY A 350 -1.71 9.85 3.74
CA GLY A 350 -2.77 9.21 2.97
C GLY A 350 -4.10 9.96 2.98
N VAL A 351 -4.51 10.50 4.13
CA VAL A 351 -5.71 11.36 4.23
C VAL A 351 -5.52 12.65 3.44
N VAL A 352 -4.33 13.27 3.50
CA VAL A 352 -4.01 14.46 2.69
C VAL A 352 -4.04 14.15 1.20
N ALA A 353 -3.49 13.00 0.80
CA ALA A 353 -3.46 12.53 -0.59
C ALA A 353 -4.86 12.29 -1.16
N THR A 354 -5.76 11.76 -0.35
CA THR A 354 -7.13 11.45 -0.79
C THR A 354 -8.02 12.69 -0.81
N GLY A 355 -7.76 13.68 0.05
CA GLY A 355 -8.48 14.96 0.06
C GLY A 355 -9.88 14.91 0.71
N PHE A 356 -10.34 13.74 1.16
CA PHE A 356 -11.70 13.58 1.69
C PHE A 356 -11.95 14.38 2.98
N PHE A 357 -10.89 14.74 3.70
CA PHE A 357 -10.93 15.62 4.88
C PHE A 357 -11.41 17.05 4.57
N ALA A 358 -11.65 17.38 3.29
CA ALA A 358 -12.21 18.65 2.85
C ALA A 358 -13.58 18.50 2.18
N GLU A 359 -14.19 17.32 2.24
CA GLU A 359 -15.48 17.01 1.60
C GLU A 359 -16.55 16.64 2.62
N GLU A 360 -17.82 16.78 2.25
CA GLU A 360 -18.99 16.40 3.08
C GLU A 360 -19.16 14.89 3.31
N PRO A 361 -18.99 14.00 2.30
CA PRO A 361 -19.42 12.61 2.43
C PRO A 361 -18.68 11.84 3.51
N LEU A 362 -19.42 11.10 4.33
CA LEU A 362 -18.82 10.25 5.36
C LEU A 362 -17.97 9.16 4.72
N THR A 363 -16.68 9.18 5.03
CA THR A 363 -15.68 8.35 4.38
C THR A 363 -14.99 7.45 5.39
N LEU A 364 -14.94 6.15 5.07
CA LEU A 364 -14.04 5.19 5.71
C LEU A 364 -12.79 5.03 4.85
N PHE A 365 -11.66 5.46 5.36
CA PHE A 365 -10.34 5.21 4.79
C PHE A 365 -9.70 4.03 5.51
N ILE A 366 -9.20 3.06 4.75
CA ILE A 366 -8.56 1.84 5.28
C ILE A 366 -7.19 1.70 4.61
N ASP A 367 -6.12 1.76 5.38
CA ASP A 367 -4.79 1.37 4.90
C ASP A 367 -4.56 -0.11 5.20
N ILE A 368 -4.57 -0.93 4.15
CA ILE A 368 -4.36 -2.38 4.27
C ILE A 368 -2.87 -2.66 4.16
N GLY A 369 -2.19 -2.56 5.30
CA GLY A 369 -0.81 -2.99 5.51
C GLY A 369 -0.68 -3.87 6.74
N THR A 370 0.54 -3.94 7.29
CA THR A 370 0.88 -4.82 8.42
C THR A 370 0.08 -4.49 9.71
N ASN A 371 -0.32 -3.24 9.88
CA ASN A 371 -0.98 -2.72 11.09
C ASN A 371 -2.47 -2.36 10.90
N GLY A 372 -3.05 -2.53 9.71
CA GLY A 372 -4.48 -2.25 9.46
C GLY A 372 -5.02 -0.96 10.09
N GLU A 373 -4.57 0.20 9.64
CA GLU A 373 -5.04 1.49 10.11
C GLU A 373 -6.33 1.95 9.43
N ILE A 374 -7.21 2.58 10.20
CA ILE A 374 -8.50 3.07 9.72
C ILE A 374 -8.75 4.51 10.16
N VAL A 375 -9.40 5.28 9.29
CA VAL A 375 -9.86 6.64 9.56
C VAL A 375 -11.30 6.77 9.09
N VAL A 376 -12.17 7.29 9.94
CA VAL A 376 -13.57 7.61 9.63
C VAL A 376 -13.79 9.09 9.79
N GLY A 377 -14.43 9.73 8.81
CA GLY A 377 -14.87 11.10 8.95
C GLY A 377 -15.06 11.83 7.62
N ASN A 378 -15.01 13.14 7.70
CA ASN A 378 -15.25 14.08 6.60
C ASN A 378 -14.55 15.43 6.91
N LYS A 379 -15.04 16.54 6.34
CA LYS A 379 -14.52 17.88 6.61
C LYS A 379 -14.70 18.40 8.04
N ASP A 380 -15.65 17.85 8.79
CA ASP A 380 -16.05 18.36 10.11
C ASP A 380 -15.32 17.63 11.24
N PHE A 381 -15.00 16.35 11.05
CA PHE A 381 -14.28 15.52 12.03
C PHE A 381 -13.50 14.39 11.37
N LEU A 382 -12.47 13.90 12.06
CA LEU A 382 -11.79 12.65 11.74
C LEU A 382 -11.57 11.86 13.03
N ALA A 383 -11.87 10.56 12.99
CA ALA A 383 -11.57 9.59 14.04
C ALA A 383 -10.69 8.49 13.46
N CYS A 384 -9.69 8.02 14.20
CA CYS A 384 -8.78 6.98 13.72
C CYS A 384 -8.45 5.94 14.79
N ALA A 385 -8.04 4.78 14.30
CA ALA A 385 -7.53 3.68 15.12
C ALA A 385 -6.54 2.84 14.31
N SER A 386 -5.67 2.13 15.02
CA SER A 386 -4.84 1.06 14.46
C SER A 386 -5.37 -0.28 14.92
N CYS A 387 -5.52 -1.23 14.00
CA CYS A 387 -6.08 -2.56 14.31
C CYS A 387 -4.96 -3.59 14.34
N SER A 388 -4.95 -4.51 15.31
CA SER A 388 -3.96 -5.61 15.30
C SER A 388 -4.29 -6.68 14.25
N ALA A 389 -4.22 -6.31 12.96
CA ALA A 389 -4.49 -7.21 11.83
C ALA A 389 -3.31 -8.18 11.58
N GLY A 390 -2.08 -7.72 11.78
CA GLY A 390 -0.87 -8.49 11.46
C GLY A 390 -0.67 -8.68 9.95
N PRO A 391 0.46 -9.28 9.52
CA PRO A 391 0.82 -9.39 8.11
C PRO A 391 0.07 -10.51 7.36
N ALA A 392 -1.05 -11.03 7.88
CA ALA A 392 -1.73 -12.20 7.35
C ALA A 392 -2.22 -11.99 5.91
N PHE A 393 -2.72 -10.78 5.58
CA PHE A 393 -3.09 -10.40 4.21
C PHE A 393 -1.88 -10.12 3.30
N GLU A 394 -0.68 -10.03 3.83
CA GLU A 394 0.57 -9.95 3.05
C GLU A 394 1.24 -11.34 2.88
N GLY A 395 0.61 -12.39 3.42
CA GLY A 395 1.14 -13.76 3.44
C GLY A 395 2.03 -14.07 4.65
N GLY A 396 2.25 -13.12 5.55
CA GLY A 396 3.02 -13.33 6.78
C GLY A 396 2.23 -14.12 7.83
N GLY A 397 2.89 -15.03 8.55
CA GLY A 397 2.24 -15.87 9.55
C GLY A 397 1.27 -16.92 8.98
N ILE A 398 1.38 -17.22 7.69
CA ILE A 398 0.61 -18.26 6.98
C ILE A 398 1.59 -19.30 6.44
N LYS A 399 1.36 -20.59 6.68
CA LYS A 399 2.33 -21.69 6.44
C LYS A 399 2.95 -21.68 5.03
N HIS A 400 2.11 -21.55 4.00
CA HIS A 400 2.54 -21.40 2.61
C HIS A 400 2.20 -20.00 2.06
N GLY A 401 2.00 -19.04 2.95
CA GLY A 401 1.84 -17.64 2.58
C GLY A 401 3.16 -17.07 2.08
N MET A 402 3.08 -16.24 1.05
CA MET A 402 4.22 -15.55 0.48
C MET A 402 3.81 -14.22 -0.12
N ARG A 403 4.77 -13.36 -0.44
CA ARG A 403 4.47 -12.11 -1.14
C ARG A 403 4.04 -12.35 -2.58
N ALA A 404 3.37 -11.37 -3.15
CA ALA A 404 2.97 -11.34 -4.55
C ALA A 404 4.20 -11.26 -5.47
N THR A 405 4.76 -12.42 -5.84
CA THR A 405 5.89 -12.55 -6.77
C THR A 405 5.62 -13.69 -7.76
N VAL A 406 6.49 -13.85 -8.77
CA VAL A 406 6.33 -14.89 -9.79
C VAL A 406 6.21 -16.30 -9.16
N GLY A 407 5.10 -16.97 -9.46
CA GLY A 407 4.74 -18.28 -8.91
C GLY A 407 3.88 -18.23 -7.64
N ALA A 408 3.57 -17.05 -7.09
CA ALA A 408 2.58 -16.92 -6.02
C ALA A 408 1.16 -17.07 -6.59
N ILE A 409 0.30 -17.81 -5.90
CA ILE A 409 -1.11 -17.97 -6.23
C ILE A 409 -1.87 -16.70 -5.86
N GLU A 410 -2.47 -16.03 -6.85
CA GLU A 410 -3.17 -14.75 -6.70
C GLU A 410 -4.70 -14.83 -6.89
N ALA A 411 -5.18 -15.96 -7.40
CA ALA A 411 -6.61 -16.21 -7.55
C ALA A 411 -6.89 -17.69 -7.30
N VAL A 412 -7.96 -17.94 -6.54
CA VAL A 412 -8.45 -19.27 -6.23
C VAL A 412 -9.96 -19.30 -6.44
N HIS A 413 -10.45 -20.39 -7.00
CA HIS A 413 -11.85 -20.77 -7.01
C HIS A 413 -11.97 -22.26 -6.76
N ILE A 414 -12.88 -22.67 -5.87
CA ILE A 414 -13.10 -24.09 -5.58
C ILE A 414 -14.44 -24.49 -6.18
N ASN A 415 -14.46 -25.63 -6.87
CA ASN A 415 -15.69 -26.20 -7.37
C ASN A 415 -16.59 -26.66 -6.20
N PRO A 416 -17.85 -26.21 -6.07
CA PRO A 416 -18.70 -26.58 -4.94
C PRO A 416 -19.12 -28.06 -4.92
N ILE A 417 -18.94 -28.77 -6.02
CA ILE A 417 -19.33 -30.18 -6.17
C ILE A 417 -18.12 -31.08 -6.01
N THR A 418 -17.07 -30.84 -6.81
CA THR A 418 -15.90 -31.71 -6.84
C THR A 418 -14.84 -31.29 -5.83
N TYR A 419 -14.95 -30.09 -5.26
CA TYR A 419 -13.96 -29.50 -4.36
C TYR A 419 -12.55 -29.38 -4.98
N GLU A 420 -12.46 -29.44 -6.30
CA GLU A 420 -11.22 -29.21 -7.03
C GLU A 420 -10.95 -27.70 -7.22
N PRO A 421 -9.70 -27.25 -7.04
CA PRO A 421 -9.34 -25.84 -7.18
C PRO A 421 -8.98 -25.47 -8.62
N MET A 422 -9.38 -24.26 -9.01
CA MET A 422 -8.87 -23.52 -10.15
C MET A 422 -8.03 -22.37 -9.62
N ILE A 423 -6.75 -22.34 -10.00
CA ILE A 423 -5.81 -21.33 -9.52
C ILE A 423 -5.11 -20.59 -10.67
N LEU A 424 -4.74 -19.33 -10.41
CA LEU A 424 -3.82 -18.57 -11.24
C LEU A 424 -2.62 -18.13 -10.42
N THR A 425 -1.44 -18.18 -11.02
CA THR A 425 -0.21 -17.67 -10.41
C THR A 425 0.31 -16.45 -11.15
N ILE A 426 0.98 -15.57 -10.42
CA ILE A 426 1.67 -14.43 -11.01
C ILE A 426 2.73 -14.94 -11.99
N GLY A 427 2.63 -14.51 -13.24
CA GLY A 427 3.52 -14.91 -14.33
C GLY A 427 3.26 -16.30 -14.90
N GLY A 428 2.15 -16.97 -14.55
CA GLY A 428 1.77 -18.27 -15.09
C GLY A 428 2.85 -19.35 -14.89
N ARG A 429 3.46 -19.38 -13.70
CA ARG A 429 4.51 -20.33 -13.33
C ARG A 429 4.00 -21.37 -12.34
N LYS A 430 4.75 -22.47 -12.17
CA LYS A 430 4.41 -23.48 -11.16
C LYS A 430 4.27 -22.81 -9.78
N PRO A 431 3.23 -23.14 -8.99
CA PRO A 431 2.97 -22.50 -7.72
C PRO A 431 4.08 -22.73 -6.70
N LYS A 432 4.45 -21.69 -5.95
CA LYS A 432 5.41 -21.75 -4.82
C LYS A 432 4.77 -21.51 -3.46
N GLY A 433 3.60 -20.88 -3.44
CA GLY A 433 2.89 -20.46 -2.24
C GLY A 433 1.72 -19.55 -2.63
N ILE A 434 1.08 -18.94 -1.64
CA ILE A 434 -0.16 -18.18 -1.78
C ILE A 434 0.09 -16.72 -1.39
N CYS A 435 -0.22 -15.76 -2.27
CA CYS A 435 -0.17 -14.34 -1.88
C CYS A 435 -1.48 -13.88 -1.26
N GLY A 436 -1.49 -12.68 -0.67
CA GLY A 436 -2.64 -12.13 0.04
C GLY A 436 -3.98 -12.22 -0.71
N SER A 437 -3.99 -11.92 -2.02
CA SER A 437 -5.20 -11.95 -2.83
C SER A 437 -5.66 -13.38 -3.05
N GLY A 438 -4.72 -14.32 -3.23
CA GLY A 438 -4.98 -15.74 -3.27
C GLY A 438 -5.49 -16.29 -1.94
N ILE A 439 -4.99 -15.76 -0.81
CA ILE A 439 -5.41 -16.15 0.54
C ILE A 439 -6.86 -15.73 0.81
N ILE A 440 -7.22 -14.48 0.51
CA ILE A 440 -8.61 -14.01 0.62
C ILE A 440 -9.53 -14.79 -0.32
N ALA A 441 -9.11 -15.02 -1.56
CA ALA A 441 -9.86 -15.80 -2.54
C ALA A 441 -10.09 -17.25 -2.09
N LEU A 442 -9.06 -17.87 -1.50
CA LEU A 442 -9.11 -19.22 -0.97
C LEU A 442 -10.07 -19.32 0.21
N LEU A 443 -9.95 -18.42 1.19
CA LEU A 443 -10.83 -18.41 2.35
C LEU A 443 -12.29 -18.20 1.95
N ALA A 444 -12.57 -17.23 1.06
CA ALA A 444 -13.90 -17.01 0.53
C ALA A 444 -14.45 -18.24 -0.21
N SER A 445 -13.62 -18.89 -1.03
CA SER A 445 -14.04 -20.09 -1.78
C SER A 445 -14.31 -21.28 -0.87
N LEU A 446 -13.45 -21.53 0.13
CA LEU A 446 -13.67 -22.59 1.12
C LEU A 446 -14.97 -22.37 1.89
N PHE A 447 -15.26 -21.11 2.24
CA PHE A 447 -16.47 -20.75 2.96
C PHE A 447 -17.73 -20.94 2.12
N LEU A 448 -17.77 -20.37 0.91
CA LEU A 448 -18.95 -20.47 0.04
C LEU A 448 -19.23 -21.90 -0.46
N THR A 449 -18.21 -22.74 -0.57
CA THR A 449 -18.39 -24.16 -0.92
C THR A 449 -18.79 -25.03 0.27
N GLY A 450 -18.87 -24.45 1.48
CA GLY A 450 -19.19 -25.16 2.72
C GLY A 450 -18.12 -26.16 3.14
N LEU A 451 -16.90 -26.07 2.60
CA LEU A 451 -15.75 -26.88 3.03
C LEU A 451 -15.28 -26.49 4.42
N ILE A 452 -15.50 -25.23 4.80
CA ILE A 452 -15.35 -24.75 6.17
C ILE A 452 -16.68 -24.19 6.68
N ASP A 453 -16.91 -24.31 7.98
CA ASP A 453 -18.03 -23.63 8.63
C ASP A 453 -17.72 -22.15 8.92
N ARG A 454 -18.68 -21.43 9.51
CA ARG A 454 -18.54 -20.01 9.87
C ARG A 454 -17.44 -19.76 10.91
N SER A 455 -17.00 -20.77 11.66
CA SER A 455 -15.90 -20.68 12.62
C SER A 455 -14.54 -21.05 12.01
N GLY A 456 -14.50 -21.37 10.71
CA GLY A 456 -13.29 -21.70 9.97
C GLY A 456 -12.83 -23.15 10.13
N LYS A 457 -13.69 -24.07 10.61
CA LYS A 457 -13.35 -25.48 10.79
C LYS A 457 -13.73 -26.30 9.57
N TYR A 458 -12.82 -27.19 9.15
CA TYR A 458 -13.04 -28.02 7.97
C TYR A 458 -14.13 -29.06 8.20
N ARG A 459 -14.88 -29.37 7.13
CA ARG A 459 -15.83 -30.48 7.08
C ARG A 459 -15.07 -31.81 7.13
N ARG A 460 -15.19 -32.55 8.24
CA ARG A 460 -14.41 -33.78 8.54
C ARG A 460 -15.07 -35.08 8.10
N ASP A 461 -16.36 -35.02 7.83
CA ASP A 461 -17.18 -36.13 7.32
C ASP A 461 -17.04 -36.33 5.80
N LEU A 462 -16.33 -35.43 5.12
CA LEU A 462 -16.05 -35.52 3.69
C LEU A 462 -14.76 -36.31 3.43
N ASP A 463 -14.89 -37.50 2.84
CA ASP A 463 -13.74 -38.28 2.35
C ASP A 463 -13.27 -37.72 1.00
N HIS A 464 -12.30 -36.80 1.04
CA HIS A 464 -11.74 -36.17 -0.14
C HIS A 464 -10.21 -36.06 -0.04
N PRO A 465 -9.43 -36.38 -1.09
CA PRO A 465 -7.96 -36.42 -1.02
C PRO A 465 -7.30 -35.08 -0.69
N ARG A 466 -8.03 -33.97 -0.86
CA ARG A 466 -7.55 -32.62 -0.53
C ARG A 466 -7.84 -32.20 0.90
N ILE A 467 -8.67 -32.89 1.65
CA ILE A 467 -8.97 -32.54 3.04
C ILE A 467 -8.43 -33.66 3.92
N ARG A 468 -7.47 -33.33 4.77
CA ARG A 468 -6.80 -34.32 5.63
C ARG A 468 -6.36 -33.71 6.94
N GLU A 469 -6.06 -34.58 7.90
CA GLU A 469 -5.37 -34.19 9.12
C GLU A 469 -3.86 -34.10 8.85
N GLY A 470 -3.30 -32.89 9.00
CA GLY A 470 -1.88 -32.62 8.92
C GLY A 470 -1.24 -32.46 10.30
N ARG A 471 0.05 -32.12 10.32
CA ARG A 471 0.81 -31.93 11.58
C ARG A 471 0.25 -30.81 12.48
N TYR A 472 -0.38 -29.81 11.88
CA TYR A 472 -0.87 -28.60 12.57
C TYR A 472 -2.40 -28.53 12.60
N GLY A 473 -3.06 -29.68 12.54
CA GLY A 473 -4.52 -29.79 12.44
C GLY A 473 -4.98 -30.07 11.01
N TRP A 474 -6.28 -29.88 10.76
CA TRP A 474 -6.87 -30.12 9.44
C TRP A 474 -6.37 -29.11 8.41
N GLU A 475 -6.18 -29.57 7.18
CA GLU A 475 -5.67 -28.76 6.08
C GLU A 475 -6.34 -29.10 4.75
N TYR A 476 -6.49 -28.09 3.90
CA TYR A 476 -6.86 -28.23 2.50
C TYR A 476 -5.61 -28.20 1.62
N VAL A 477 -5.38 -29.25 0.84
CA VAL A 477 -4.30 -29.36 -0.15
C VAL A 477 -4.71 -28.60 -1.42
N LEU A 478 -4.23 -27.37 -1.55
CA LEU A 478 -4.50 -26.52 -2.71
C LEU A 478 -3.75 -27.02 -3.95
N VAL A 479 -2.46 -27.36 -3.77
CA VAL A 479 -1.61 -27.89 -4.86
C VAL A 479 -0.83 -29.09 -4.33
N PHE A 480 -0.86 -30.19 -5.06
CA PHE A 480 -0.05 -31.36 -4.74
C PHE A 480 1.43 -31.14 -5.14
N ALA A 481 2.33 -31.83 -4.45
CA ALA A 481 3.77 -31.74 -4.63
C ALA A 481 4.24 -31.79 -6.11
N GLU A 482 3.65 -32.68 -6.92
CA GLU A 482 3.96 -32.86 -8.35
C GLU A 482 3.71 -31.61 -9.21
N ASP A 483 2.68 -30.85 -8.85
CA ASP A 483 2.23 -29.64 -9.54
C ASP A 483 2.94 -28.38 -8.97
N SER A 484 3.54 -28.47 -7.79
CA SER A 484 4.27 -27.39 -7.12
C SER A 484 5.67 -27.16 -7.71
N ALA A 485 6.21 -25.95 -7.51
CA ALA A 485 7.61 -25.64 -7.79
C ALA A 485 8.56 -26.03 -6.64
N THR A 486 8.04 -26.24 -5.43
CA THR A 486 8.81 -26.63 -4.24
C THR A 486 9.04 -28.13 -4.15
N GLY A 487 8.25 -28.94 -4.86
CA GLY A 487 8.23 -30.39 -4.69
C GLY A 487 7.49 -30.83 -3.42
N GLU A 488 6.73 -29.93 -2.80
CA GLU A 488 5.97 -30.16 -1.57
C GLU A 488 4.51 -29.72 -1.77
N ASP A 489 3.58 -30.36 -1.05
CA ASP A 489 2.19 -29.94 -1.06
C ASP A 489 2.06 -28.49 -0.55
N ILE A 490 1.32 -27.66 -1.29
CA ILE A 490 0.91 -26.32 -0.83
C ILE A 490 -0.45 -26.47 -0.18
N VAL A 491 -0.50 -26.28 1.13
CA VAL A 491 -1.69 -26.50 1.94
C VAL A 491 -2.14 -25.23 2.66
N PHE A 492 -3.40 -25.24 3.11
CA PHE A 492 -3.99 -24.18 3.92
C PHE A 492 -4.65 -24.77 5.16
N THR A 493 -4.08 -24.47 6.33
CA THR A 493 -4.40 -25.13 7.60
C THR A 493 -5.49 -24.39 8.38
N GLU A 494 -6.15 -25.06 9.34
CA GLU A 494 -7.05 -24.37 10.28
C GLU A 494 -6.35 -23.26 11.06
N ALA A 495 -5.05 -23.41 11.38
CA ALA A 495 -4.28 -22.36 12.04
C ALA A 495 -4.11 -21.11 11.15
N ASP A 496 -3.93 -21.31 9.83
CA ASP A 496 -3.87 -20.23 8.85
C ASP A 496 -5.23 -19.51 8.76
N ILE A 497 -6.33 -20.28 8.72
CA ILE A 497 -7.71 -19.75 8.71
C ILE A 497 -7.98 -18.94 9.98
N ASP A 498 -7.69 -19.50 11.15
CA ASP A 498 -7.89 -18.83 12.45
C ASP A 498 -7.11 -17.51 12.50
N ASN A 499 -5.91 -17.46 11.90
CA ASN A 499 -5.10 -16.24 11.84
C ASN A 499 -5.77 -15.15 10.99
N LEU A 500 -6.33 -15.51 9.82
CA LEU A 500 -7.05 -14.54 8.98
C LEU A 500 -8.36 -14.08 9.58
N ILE A 501 -9.10 -14.98 10.24
CA ILE A 501 -10.34 -14.64 10.95
C ILE A 501 -10.04 -13.60 12.05
N ARG A 502 -8.94 -13.77 12.80
CA ARG A 502 -8.49 -12.75 13.75
C ARG A 502 -8.11 -11.43 13.08
N ALA A 503 -7.37 -11.49 11.97
CA ALA A 503 -6.92 -10.31 11.24
C ALA A 503 -8.09 -9.49 10.69
N LYS A 504 -9.02 -10.13 9.96
CA LYS A 504 -10.20 -9.47 9.42
C LYS A 504 -11.14 -9.00 10.54
N GLY A 505 -11.25 -9.78 11.62
CA GLY A 505 -12.08 -9.46 12.77
C GLY A 505 -11.61 -8.18 13.46
N ALA A 506 -10.29 -7.99 13.60
CA ALA A 506 -9.71 -6.79 14.20
C ALA A 506 -10.05 -5.53 13.36
N MET A 507 -9.92 -5.63 12.04
CA MET A 507 -10.25 -4.52 11.14
C MET A 507 -11.73 -4.15 11.15
N PHE A 508 -12.62 -5.14 11.03
CA PHE A 508 -14.06 -4.89 11.02
C PHE A 508 -14.55 -4.35 12.37
N ALA A 509 -14.08 -4.92 13.48
CA ALA A 509 -14.40 -4.46 14.82
C ALA A 509 -13.84 -3.06 15.11
N GLY A 510 -12.64 -2.74 14.61
CA GLY A 510 -12.10 -1.38 14.67
C GLY A 510 -13.00 -0.38 13.95
N CYS A 511 -13.46 -0.72 12.74
CA CYS A 511 -14.39 0.11 11.97
C CYS A 511 -15.70 0.36 12.72
N GLN A 512 -16.33 -0.69 13.24
CA GLN A 512 -17.54 -0.58 14.06
C GLN A 512 -17.31 0.29 15.30
N THR A 513 -16.21 0.06 16.01
CA THR A 513 -15.85 0.83 17.21
C THR A 513 -15.72 2.32 16.91
N LEU A 514 -15.04 2.70 15.83
CA LEU A 514 -14.90 4.09 15.44
C LEU A 514 -16.24 4.73 15.09
N LEU A 515 -17.05 4.06 14.28
CA LEU A 515 -18.36 4.56 13.87
C LEU A 515 -19.29 4.77 15.07
N GLU A 516 -19.40 3.77 15.94
CA GLU A 516 -20.28 3.85 17.10
C GLU A 516 -19.80 4.89 18.12
N SER A 517 -18.48 5.07 18.26
CA SER A 517 -17.89 6.11 19.12
C SER A 517 -18.29 7.54 18.70
N VAL A 518 -18.66 7.75 17.44
CA VAL A 518 -19.16 9.02 16.92
C VAL A 518 -20.67 9.01 16.66
N GLY A 519 -21.39 8.00 17.15
CA GLY A 519 -22.85 7.89 17.02
C GLY A 519 -23.32 7.51 15.61
N LEU A 520 -22.48 6.83 14.84
CA LEU A 520 -22.74 6.40 13.47
C LEU A 520 -22.69 4.87 13.36
N SER A 521 -23.14 4.35 12.23
CA SER A 521 -23.14 2.94 11.89
C SER A 521 -22.56 2.72 10.50
N VAL A 522 -22.29 1.46 10.14
CA VAL A 522 -21.76 1.09 8.83
C VAL A 522 -22.66 1.54 7.68
N GLU A 523 -23.98 1.58 7.88
CA GLU A 523 -24.95 2.03 6.87
C GLU A 523 -24.82 3.51 6.51
N ASN A 524 -24.27 4.31 7.43
CA ASN A 524 -24.04 5.73 7.20
C ASN A 524 -22.85 6.00 6.27
N LEU A 525 -22.00 4.99 5.99
CA LEU A 525 -20.84 5.15 5.12
C LEU A 525 -21.27 5.40 3.67
N GLU A 526 -20.95 6.59 3.18
CA GLU A 526 -21.21 6.98 1.80
C GLU A 526 -20.05 6.57 0.88
N ARG A 527 -18.85 6.40 1.45
CA ARG A 527 -17.63 6.10 0.71
C ARG A 527 -16.65 5.26 1.52
N VAL A 528 -15.96 4.33 0.83
CA VAL A 528 -14.82 3.58 1.34
C VAL A 528 -13.61 3.78 0.43
N ILE A 529 -12.50 4.26 0.97
CA ILE A 529 -11.23 4.42 0.24
C ILE A 529 -10.21 3.44 0.80
N LEU A 530 -9.74 2.54 -0.06
CA LEU A 530 -8.73 1.53 0.26
C LEU A 530 -7.35 2.03 -0.17
N ALA A 531 -6.38 1.94 0.73
CA ALA A 531 -4.98 2.23 0.50
C ALA A 531 -4.09 1.01 0.78
N GLY A 532 -2.81 1.16 0.48
CA GLY A 532 -1.79 0.15 0.68
C GLY A 532 -1.46 -0.62 -0.59
N ASN A 533 -0.29 -1.27 -0.61
CA ASN A 533 0.21 -2.01 -1.78
C ASN A 533 -0.68 -3.22 -2.14
N PHE A 534 -1.50 -3.68 -1.20
CA PHE A 534 -2.37 -4.84 -1.36
C PHE A 534 -3.69 -4.52 -2.10
N GLY A 535 -4.26 -3.34 -1.89
CA GLY A 535 -5.65 -3.08 -2.26
C GLY A 535 -5.94 -3.05 -3.76
N SER A 536 -4.95 -2.90 -4.64
CA SER A 536 -5.13 -2.89 -6.11
C SER A 536 -5.57 -4.24 -6.67
N TYR A 537 -5.24 -5.32 -5.97
CA TYR A 537 -5.53 -6.70 -6.36
C TYR A 537 -6.70 -7.29 -5.58
N LEU A 538 -7.25 -6.56 -4.62
CA LEU A 538 -8.33 -7.01 -3.76
C LEU A 538 -9.65 -7.14 -4.56
N ASP A 539 -10.25 -8.31 -4.47
CA ASP A 539 -11.60 -8.55 -4.97
C ASP A 539 -12.62 -8.17 -3.88
N LEU A 540 -13.44 -7.16 -4.16
CA LEU A 540 -14.41 -6.63 -3.20
C LEU A 540 -15.43 -7.69 -2.79
N GLU A 541 -15.86 -8.56 -3.71
CA GLU A 541 -16.82 -9.60 -3.39
C GLU A 541 -16.22 -10.59 -2.39
N GLN A 542 -14.95 -10.96 -2.58
CA GLN A 542 -14.28 -11.92 -1.70
C GLN A 542 -13.97 -11.31 -0.33
N ALA A 543 -13.54 -10.04 -0.30
CA ALA A 543 -13.30 -9.30 0.94
C ALA A 543 -14.57 -9.14 1.78
N ILE A 544 -15.71 -8.81 1.15
CA ILE A 544 -17.02 -8.74 1.82
C ILE A 544 -17.47 -10.15 2.27
N THR A 545 -17.26 -11.17 1.44
CA THR A 545 -17.63 -12.57 1.74
C THR A 545 -16.97 -13.09 3.02
N ILE A 546 -15.71 -12.72 3.28
CA ILE A 546 -15.02 -13.11 4.51
C ILE A 546 -15.28 -12.15 5.68
N GLY A 547 -16.00 -11.06 5.45
CA GLY A 547 -16.28 -10.01 6.43
C GLY A 547 -15.08 -9.12 6.77
N LEU A 548 -14.15 -8.93 5.83
CA LEU A 548 -13.06 -7.96 5.95
C LEU A 548 -13.54 -6.53 5.71
N LEU A 549 -14.43 -6.36 4.72
CA LEU A 549 -15.01 -5.08 4.35
C LEU A 549 -16.51 -5.07 4.65
N PRO A 550 -17.11 -3.91 4.97
CA PRO A 550 -18.54 -3.79 5.14
C PRO A 550 -19.30 -4.11 3.86
N ASP A 551 -20.49 -4.69 3.98
CA ASP A 551 -21.34 -5.00 2.84
C ASP A 551 -22.09 -3.75 2.36
N LEU A 552 -21.44 -3.00 1.49
CA LEU A 552 -21.96 -1.75 0.90
C LEU A 552 -22.09 -1.88 -0.63
N PRO A 553 -22.81 -0.94 -1.29
CA PRO A 553 -22.80 -0.82 -2.73
C PRO A 553 -21.36 -0.71 -3.29
N ARG A 554 -21.03 -1.53 -4.30
CA ARG A 554 -19.64 -1.71 -4.78
C ARG A 554 -19.07 -0.44 -5.43
N ASP A 555 -19.94 0.46 -5.90
CA ASP A 555 -19.62 1.78 -6.44
C ASP A 555 -19.19 2.80 -5.36
N ARG A 556 -19.33 2.46 -4.08
CA ARG A 556 -18.79 3.27 -2.96
C ARG A 556 -17.33 2.95 -2.63
N PHE A 557 -16.74 1.94 -3.25
CA PHE A 557 -15.36 1.52 -2.98
C PHE A 557 -14.38 2.11 -4.00
N TYR A 558 -13.34 2.75 -3.46
CA TYR A 558 -12.28 3.36 -4.22
C TYR A 558 -10.92 2.83 -3.78
N PHE A 559 -9.94 2.86 -4.68
CA PHE A 559 -8.57 2.46 -4.37
C PHE A 559 -7.59 3.56 -4.78
N VAL A 560 -6.69 3.94 -3.88
CA VAL A 560 -5.74 5.06 -4.08
C VAL A 560 -4.29 4.62 -4.31
N GLY A 561 -3.93 3.36 -4.02
CA GLY A 561 -2.54 2.91 -4.09
C GLY A 561 -1.77 3.20 -2.82
N ASN A 562 -0.46 3.42 -2.95
CA ASN A 562 0.38 3.88 -1.85
C ASN A 562 0.07 5.35 -1.54
N SER A 563 -0.89 5.55 -0.64
CA SER A 563 -1.36 6.87 -0.24
C SER A 563 -0.32 7.64 0.59
N SER A 564 0.52 6.93 1.36
CA SER A 564 1.62 7.49 2.15
C SER A 564 2.64 8.19 1.25
N LEU A 565 3.12 7.51 0.20
CA LEU A 565 4.08 8.06 -0.75
C LEU A 565 3.46 9.21 -1.57
N LEU A 566 2.21 9.05 -2.01
CA LEU A 566 1.50 10.10 -2.74
C LEU A 566 1.41 11.39 -1.92
N GLY A 567 1.01 11.31 -0.64
CA GLY A 567 0.95 12.49 0.22
C GLY A 567 2.33 13.06 0.55
N ALA A 568 3.37 12.22 0.67
CA ALA A 568 4.75 12.66 0.88
C ALA A 568 5.23 13.49 -0.32
N ARG A 569 4.91 13.07 -1.55
CA ARG A 569 5.12 13.85 -2.78
C ARG A 569 4.37 15.17 -2.77
N LEU A 570 3.11 15.19 -2.35
CA LEU A 570 2.35 16.45 -2.26
C LEU A 570 2.98 17.44 -1.30
N MET A 571 3.45 16.96 -0.13
CA MET A 571 4.15 17.78 0.84
C MET A 571 5.54 18.22 0.35
N ALA A 572 6.24 17.38 -0.41
CA ALA A 572 7.53 17.73 -1.02
C ALA A 572 7.40 18.90 -2.00
N LEU A 573 6.33 18.89 -2.80
CA LEU A 573 6.05 19.86 -3.86
C LEU A 573 5.33 21.11 -3.38
N SER A 574 4.69 21.11 -2.20
CA SER A 574 3.82 22.21 -1.78
C SER A 574 3.73 22.40 -0.27
N THR A 575 4.09 23.60 0.17
CA THR A 575 3.91 24.06 1.57
C THR A 575 2.45 24.09 2.02
N ALA A 576 1.51 24.28 1.08
CA ALA A 576 0.08 24.24 1.37
C ALA A 576 -0.39 22.83 1.77
N TYR A 577 0.08 21.78 1.08
CA TYR A 577 -0.24 20.39 1.44
C TYR A 577 0.38 19.97 2.77
N ARG A 578 1.56 20.49 3.08
CA ARG A 578 2.13 20.32 4.42
C ARG A 578 1.28 20.98 5.50
N SER A 579 0.81 22.20 5.28
CA SER A 579 -0.08 22.90 6.22
C SER A 579 -1.38 22.11 6.42
N ARG A 580 -1.91 21.50 5.36
CA ARG A 580 -3.03 20.56 5.42
C ARG A 580 -2.72 19.31 6.24
N ALA A 581 -1.52 18.73 6.12
CA ALA A 581 -1.11 17.60 6.95
C ALA A 581 -1.15 17.92 8.45
N VAL A 582 -0.67 19.11 8.84
CA VAL A 582 -0.77 19.60 10.23
C VAL A 582 -2.23 19.77 10.65
N GLN A 583 -3.09 20.31 9.78
CA GLN A 583 -4.52 20.44 10.05
C GLN A 583 -5.19 19.08 10.24
N VAL A 584 -4.93 18.12 9.34
CA VAL A 584 -5.46 16.76 9.39
C VAL A 584 -5.04 16.06 10.67
N ALA A 585 -3.76 16.09 11.02
CA ALA A 585 -3.27 15.48 12.25
C ALA A 585 -3.91 16.08 13.52
N ARG A 586 -4.20 17.38 13.53
CA ARG A 586 -4.89 18.06 14.65
C ARG A 586 -6.39 17.78 14.70
N MET A 587 -7.02 17.55 13.56
CA MET A 587 -8.45 17.20 13.45
C MET A 587 -8.71 15.74 13.82
N MET A 588 -7.71 14.88 13.64
CA MET A 588 -7.83 13.44 13.84
C MET A 588 -7.80 13.07 15.32
N THR A 589 -8.87 12.45 15.79
CA THR A 589 -8.99 11.92 17.16
C THR A 589 -8.68 10.43 17.18
N HIS A 590 -7.64 10.03 17.90
CA HIS A 590 -7.26 8.63 18.04
C HIS A 590 -8.09 7.91 19.12
N PHE A 591 -8.62 6.75 18.79
CA PHE A 591 -9.30 5.84 19.70
C PHE A 591 -8.41 4.64 19.99
N GLU A 592 -8.07 4.45 21.26
CA GLU A 592 -7.36 3.27 21.72
C GLU A 592 -8.34 2.09 21.83
N LEU A 593 -8.41 1.26 20.79
CA LEU A 593 -9.35 0.14 20.70
C LEU A 593 -9.23 -0.79 21.90
N SER A 594 -8.01 -1.04 22.39
CA SER A 594 -7.77 -1.91 23.54
C SER A 594 -8.37 -1.40 24.85
N ALA A 595 -8.58 -0.08 24.96
CA ALA A 595 -9.19 0.56 26.12
C ALA A 595 -10.69 0.84 25.93
N HIS A 596 -11.23 0.62 24.72
CA HIS A 596 -12.64 0.86 24.43
C HIS A 596 -13.51 -0.28 24.99
N PRO A 597 -14.49 -0.02 25.88
CA PRO A 597 -15.27 -1.07 26.54
C PRO A 597 -15.99 -2.03 25.58
N GLY A 598 -16.49 -1.52 24.45
CA GLY A 598 -17.22 -2.32 23.46
C GLY A 598 -16.35 -3.06 22.43
N TYR A 599 -15.05 -2.73 22.33
CA TYR A 599 -14.21 -3.27 21.24
C TYR A 599 -14.14 -4.80 21.25
N MET A 600 -13.97 -5.40 22.44
CA MET A 600 -13.88 -6.85 22.57
C MET A 600 -15.18 -7.56 22.14
N ASP A 601 -16.34 -6.95 22.37
CA ASP A 601 -17.63 -7.53 21.97
C ASP A 601 -17.79 -7.51 20.43
N TYR A 602 -17.43 -6.40 19.78
CA TYR A 602 -17.40 -6.33 18.31
C TYR A 602 -16.36 -7.30 17.74
N TYR A 603 -15.17 -7.38 18.36
CA TYR A 603 -14.10 -8.27 17.92
C TYR A 603 -14.54 -9.73 17.96
N LEU A 604 -15.09 -10.20 19.10
CA LEU A 604 -15.61 -11.56 19.23
C LEU A 604 -16.73 -11.84 18.22
N SER A 605 -17.61 -10.88 17.99
CA SER A 605 -18.67 -10.99 16.99
C SER A 605 -18.12 -11.12 15.57
N ALA A 606 -16.99 -10.47 15.29
CA ALA A 606 -16.30 -10.51 14.01
C ALA A 606 -15.37 -11.72 13.82
N LEU A 607 -15.22 -12.64 14.78
CA LEU A 607 -14.44 -13.88 14.65
C LEU A 607 -15.17 -15.03 13.93
N PHE A 608 -16.16 -14.71 13.09
CA PHE A 608 -16.92 -15.68 12.28
C PHE A 608 -17.00 -15.20 10.83
N LEU A 609 -17.20 -16.09 9.86
CA LEU A 609 -17.38 -15.73 8.46
C LEU A 609 -18.87 -15.55 8.11
N PRO A 610 -19.28 -14.44 7.44
CA PRO A 610 -18.54 -13.16 7.39
C PRO A 610 -18.54 -12.44 8.77
N HIS A 611 -19.51 -12.71 9.63
CA HIS A 611 -19.65 -12.13 10.97
C HIS A 611 -20.67 -12.97 11.77
N THR A 612 -20.79 -12.83 13.10
CA THR A 612 -21.80 -13.54 13.90
C THR A 612 -23.21 -13.13 13.51
N ASP A 613 -23.44 -11.81 13.45
CA ASP A 613 -24.63 -11.21 12.87
C ASP A 613 -24.53 -11.21 11.34
N ILE A 614 -25.34 -12.04 10.69
CA ILE A 614 -25.38 -12.20 9.24
C ILE A 614 -26.15 -11.07 8.55
N GLU A 615 -26.99 -10.33 9.28
CA GLU A 615 -27.80 -9.25 8.70
C GLU A 615 -26.93 -8.05 8.29
N LEU A 616 -25.71 -7.93 8.84
CA LEU A 616 -24.69 -6.97 8.39
C LEU A 616 -24.11 -7.30 7.01
N PHE A 617 -24.38 -8.49 6.47
CA PHE A 617 -23.83 -9.01 5.22
C PHE A 617 -24.93 -9.60 4.32
N PRO A 618 -25.94 -8.79 3.93
CA PRO A 618 -27.10 -9.28 3.17
C PRO A 618 -26.70 -9.94 1.84
N SER A 619 -25.66 -9.44 1.15
CA SER A 619 -25.21 -10.03 -0.11
C SER A 619 -24.49 -11.36 0.06
N VAL A 620 -23.95 -11.64 1.25
CA VAL A 620 -23.33 -12.94 1.57
C VAL A 620 -24.40 -13.91 2.03
N LYS A 621 -25.38 -13.44 2.81
CA LYS A 621 -26.55 -14.22 3.21
C LYS A 621 -27.28 -14.81 2.01
N GLU A 622 -27.57 -13.99 1.00
CA GLU A 622 -28.22 -14.42 -0.24
C GLU A 622 -27.42 -15.54 -0.93
N LYS A 623 -26.09 -15.40 -1.01
CA LYS A 623 -25.19 -16.42 -1.60
C LYS A 623 -25.10 -17.74 -0.82
N LEU A 624 -25.45 -17.74 0.47
CA LEU A 624 -25.45 -18.95 1.30
C LEU A 624 -26.80 -19.65 1.29
N GLU A 625 -27.86 -18.95 0.91
CA GLU A 625 -29.23 -19.48 0.77
C GLU A 625 -29.49 -20.06 -0.63
N ASP A 626 -28.77 -19.56 -1.65
CA ASP A 626 -28.68 -20.10 -3.02
C ASP A 626 -27.79 -21.36 -3.11
#